data_AF-A0A930X0F8-F1
#
_entry.id   AF-A0A930X0F8-F1
#
_cell.length_a   1.000
_cell.length_b   1.000
_cell.length_c   1.000
_cell.angle_alpha   90.00
_cell.angle_beta   90.00
_cell.angle_gamma   90.00
#
_symmetry.space_group_name_H-M   'P 1'
#
loop_
_entity.id
_entity.type
_entity.pdbx_description
1 polymer ?
#
loop_
_entity_poly.entity_id
_entity_poly.type
_entity_poly.pdbx_seq_one_letter_code
_entity_poly.pdbx_strand_id
1 'polypeptide(L)'
;AVEFALNKDIDLTPDGSIKIGDTNITDNGLTINGGPSVTKTGINAGDLNITNVKAGVNDNDAVNVSQLKKVRADERHIKPGEYAVDNNGKVTMTYVDGNNKDVPNETAVITGIAKQDLSNINNGGKTVIKNLAKEAIDMENGKNTTASHRDVNGVKTFKVDVEGDLTDITSITNKAGDGKIAFGGNQTVNVAGDHNIAINAKAGDITGLTNVTLDAPDFAKKGRAATEEQLNIVNNKFNNTVGLTGNTGATELQKLNKQGGLSFGVVGANNGEYIKTTAAGSDVVADLSDSAKNKLNSTVEVQGKNAAKVTSTVVNNADGSTKTIYTVDVNNVKPTAASTEKVQAKADVAGSSDKNIAKVSPKAGENFGDAGATYEVNVSRNDVKDAAREAVTVNTTNITNNPITV
;
A
#
# COMPACT_ATOMS: atom_id res chain seq x y z
N ALA A 1 -50.25 6.57 -172.99
CA ALA A 1 -49.09 6.51 -172.07
C ALA A 1 -49.26 5.26 -171.23
N VAL A 2 -48.20 4.46 -171.05
CA VAL A 2 -48.23 3.37 -170.05
C VAL A 2 -47.92 4.00 -168.71
N GLU A 3 -48.80 3.82 -167.72
CA GLU A 3 -48.63 4.33 -166.36
C GLU A 3 -48.08 3.21 -165.49
N PHE A 4 -46.90 3.46 -164.91
CA PHE A 4 -46.32 2.60 -163.89
C PHE A 4 -46.57 3.25 -162.54
N ALA A 5 -47.27 2.55 -161.65
CA ALA A 5 -47.50 2.97 -160.28
C ALA A 5 -47.15 1.80 -159.35
N LEU A 6 -46.62 2.14 -158.17
CA LEU A 6 -46.52 1.17 -157.09
C LEU A 6 -47.92 0.80 -156.60
N ASN A 7 -48.06 -0.44 -156.15
CA ASN A 7 -49.26 -0.84 -155.42
C ASN A 7 -49.35 -0.04 -154.11
N LYS A 8 -50.57 0.21 -153.62
CA LYS A 8 -50.78 0.95 -152.36
C LYS A 8 -50.22 0.17 -151.16
N ASP A 9 -50.40 -1.15 -151.18
CA ASP A 9 -49.81 -2.09 -150.22
C ASP A 9 -48.75 -2.92 -150.95
N ILE A 10 -47.54 -2.94 -150.43
CA ILE A 10 -46.39 -3.65 -151.02
C ILE A 10 -45.97 -4.76 -150.05
N ASP A 11 -46.18 -6.02 -150.44
CA ASP A 11 -45.61 -7.18 -149.76
C ASP A 11 -44.24 -7.49 -150.36
N LEU A 12 -43.21 -7.44 -149.53
CA LEU A 12 -41.83 -7.67 -149.93
C LEU A 12 -41.38 -9.13 -149.72
N THR A 13 -42.25 -9.99 -149.15
CA THR A 13 -41.93 -11.37 -148.73
C THR A 13 -40.83 -11.44 -147.65
N PRO A 14 -40.52 -12.60 -147.05
CA PRO A 14 -39.46 -12.71 -146.04
C PRO A 14 -38.06 -12.28 -146.54
N ASP A 15 -37.81 -12.41 -147.85
CA ASP A 15 -36.51 -12.09 -148.46
C ASP A 15 -36.36 -10.61 -148.84
N GLY A 16 -37.45 -9.83 -148.81
CA GLY A 16 -37.43 -8.44 -149.19
C GLY A 16 -37.10 -7.48 -148.04
N SER A 17 -36.59 -6.30 -148.38
CA SER A 17 -36.22 -5.27 -147.41
C SER A 17 -36.39 -3.85 -147.94
N ILE A 18 -36.58 -2.89 -147.02
CA ILE A 18 -36.48 -1.46 -147.31
C ILE A 18 -35.23 -0.93 -146.61
N LYS A 19 -34.31 -0.34 -147.37
CA LYS A 19 -33.08 0.25 -146.84
C LYS A 19 -33.00 1.73 -147.19
N ILE A 20 -32.84 2.58 -146.18
CA ILE A 20 -32.69 4.02 -146.32
C ILE A 20 -31.54 4.47 -145.41
N GLY A 21 -30.36 4.68 -145.99
CA GLY A 21 -29.13 4.91 -145.21
C GLY A 21 -28.86 3.75 -144.24
N ASP A 22 -28.74 4.08 -142.95
CA ASP A 22 -28.52 3.11 -141.87
C ASP A 22 -29.82 2.40 -141.40
N THR A 23 -30.99 2.87 -141.84
CA THR A 23 -32.28 2.26 -141.50
C THR A 23 -32.56 1.07 -142.41
N ASN A 24 -32.87 -0.08 -141.82
CA ASN A 24 -33.24 -1.31 -142.50
C ASN A 24 -34.56 -1.85 -141.92
N ILE A 25 -35.54 -2.12 -142.78
CA ILE A 25 -36.78 -2.81 -142.45
C ILE A 25 -36.76 -4.16 -143.17
N THR A 26 -36.85 -5.24 -142.40
CA THR A 26 -36.82 -6.63 -142.87
C THR A 26 -37.95 -7.43 -142.23
N ASP A 27 -38.06 -8.72 -142.53
CA ASP A 27 -39.01 -9.64 -141.88
C ASP A 27 -38.80 -9.76 -140.35
N ASN A 28 -37.63 -9.33 -139.84
CA ASN A 28 -37.29 -9.31 -138.42
C ASN A 28 -37.70 -8.02 -137.71
N GLY A 29 -38.00 -6.94 -138.44
CA GLY A 29 -38.41 -5.63 -137.90
C GLY A 29 -37.60 -4.45 -138.43
N LEU A 30 -37.59 -3.35 -137.69
CA LEU A 30 -36.88 -2.11 -137.96
C LEU A 30 -35.53 -2.08 -137.23
N THR A 31 -34.45 -1.77 -137.92
CA THR A 31 -33.11 -1.61 -137.35
C THR A 31 -32.45 -0.35 -137.88
N ILE A 32 -31.85 0.45 -137.01
CA ILE A 32 -30.91 1.51 -137.39
C ILE A 32 -29.51 1.01 -137.06
N ASN A 33 -28.64 0.86 -138.06
CA ASN A 33 -27.27 0.40 -137.83
C ASN A 33 -26.52 1.40 -136.93
N GLY A 34 -25.96 0.90 -135.82
CA GLY A 34 -25.33 1.74 -134.80
C GLY A 34 -26.32 2.54 -133.93
N GLY A 35 -27.62 2.20 -133.97
CA GLY A 35 -28.67 2.89 -133.23
C GLY A 35 -29.79 1.96 -132.73
N PRO A 36 -30.98 2.51 -132.40
CA PRO A 36 -32.10 1.74 -131.89
C PRO A 36 -32.67 0.72 -132.90
N SER A 37 -33.34 -0.30 -132.39
CA SER A 37 -34.08 -1.28 -133.19
C SER A 37 -35.38 -1.75 -132.51
N VAL A 38 -36.35 -2.16 -133.32
CA VAL A 38 -37.60 -2.78 -132.92
C VAL A 38 -37.75 -4.06 -133.73
N THR A 39 -37.62 -5.21 -133.07
CA THR A 39 -37.64 -6.53 -133.71
C THR A 39 -38.66 -7.46 -133.05
N LYS A 40 -38.85 -8.66 -133.60
CA LYS A 40 -39.70 -9.70 -133.00
C LYS A 40 -39.33 -10.07 -131.55
N THR A 41 -38.08 -9.85 -131.13
CA THR A 41 -37.62 -10.15 -129.76
C THR A 41 -37.74 -8.98 -128.80
N GLY A 42 -38.17 -7.80 -129.27
CA GLY A 42 -38.38 -6.61 -128.45
C GLY A 42 -37.69 -5.36 -129.00
N ILE A 43 -37.49 -4.39 -128.12
CA ILE A 43 -36.92 -3.08 -128.43
C ILE A 43 -35.52 -3.01 -127.84
N ASN A 44 -34.55 -2.58 -128.64
CA ASN A 44 -33.21 -2.22 -128.17
C ASN A 44 -33.01 -0.71 -128.39
N ALA A 45 -32.70 0.03 -127.33
CA ALA A 45 -32.47 1.47 -127.38
C ALA A 45 -31.10 1.87 -127.94
N GLY A 46 -30.19 0.92 -128.16
CA GLY A 46 -28.86 1.18 -128.72
C GLY A 46 -27.99 2.07 -127.82
N ASP A 47 -28.03 1.84 -126.50
CA ASP A 47 -27.33 2.65 -125.48
C ASP A 47 -27.70 4.14 -125.47
N LEU A 48 -28.85 4.51 -126.05
CA LEU A 48 -29.40 5.87 -126.03
C LEU A 48 -30.51 6.03 -124.97
N ASN A 49 -30.75 7.27 -124.56
CA ASN A 49 -31.87 7.61 -123.69
C ASN A 49 -33.22 7.51 -124.42
N ILE A 50 -34.19 6.85 -123.80
CA ILE A 50 -35.60 6.91 -124.23
C ILE A 50 -36.25 8.12 -123.56
N THR A 51 -36.56 9.15 -124.34
CA THR A 51 -37.18 10.39 -123.84
C THR A 51 -38.69 10.38 -124.01
N ASN A 52 -39.39 11.31 -123.35
CA ASN A 52 -40.86 11.43 -123.40
C ASN A 52 -41.65 10.20 -122.88
N VAL A 53 -41.06 9.43 -121.96
CA VAL A 53 -41.73 8.32 -121.29
C VAL A 53 -42.66 8.88 -120.20
N LYS A 54 -43.97 8.66 -120.37
CA LYS A 54 -44.99 8.98 -119.36
C LYS A 54 -44.77 8.11 -118.11
N ALA A 55 -45.12 8.62 -116.94
CA ALA A 55 -45.04 7.83 -115.71
C ALA A 55 -45.89 6.55 -115.84
N GLY A 56 -45.26 5.41 -115.56
CA GLY A 56 -45.93 4.11 -115.56
C GLY A 56 -46.97 4.01 -114.47
N VAL A 57 -48.07 3.31 -114.74
CA VAL A 57 -49.20 3.12 -113.82
C VAL A 57 -49.42 1.64 -113.54
N ASN A 58 -49.25 0.78 -114.53
CA ASN A 58 -49.38 -0.66 -114.40
C ASN A 58 -48.03 -1.32 -114.12
N ASP A 59 -48.05 -2.54 -113.57
CA ASP A 59 -46.83 -3.28 -113.19
C ASP A 59 -45.83 -3.49 -114.33
N ASN A 60 -46.30 -3.54 -115.58
CA ASN A 60 -45.47 -3.76 -116.77
C ASN A 60 -45.12 -2.48 -117.55
N ASP A 61 -45.52 -1.30 -117.05
CA ASP A 61 -45.14 -0.04 -117.69
C ASP A 61 -43.67 0.30 -117.39
N ALA A 62 -43.00 0.98 -118.33
CA ALA A 62 -41.67 1.51 -118.07
C ALA A 62 -41.72 2.62 -117.00
N VAL A 63 -40.73 2.62 -116.10
CA VAL A 63 -40.57 3.70 -115.11
C VAL A 63 -39.73 4.84 -115.70
N ASN A 64 -40.16 6.08 -115.47
CA ASN A 64 -39.35 7.23 -115.82
C ASN A 64 -38.56 7.77 -114.61
N VAL A 65 -37.62 8.67 -114.86
CA VAL A 65 -36.72 9.21 -113.82
C VAL A 65 -37.48 9.97 -112.73
N SER A 66 -38.66 10.56 -113.01
CA SER A 66 -39.41 11.29 -111.99
C SER A 66 -40.03 10.35 -110.94
N GLN A 67 -40.47 9.15 -111.34
CA GLN A 67 -40.93 8.12 -110.40
C GLN A 67 -39.80 7.64 -109.48
N LEU A 68 -38.61 7.36 -110.03
CA LEU A 68 -37.46 6.96 -109.22
C LEU A 68 -37.01 8.07 -108.26
N LYS A 69 -37.04 9.34 -108.70
CA LYS A 69 -36.77 10.49 -107.83
C LYS A 69 -37.75 10.59 -106.67
N LYS A 70 -39.02 10.26 -106.89
CA LYS A 70 -40.04 10.24 -105.83
C LYS A 70 -39.75 9.13 -104.81
N VAL A 71 -39.50 7.90 -105.26
CA VAL A 71 -39.11 6.79 -104.37
C VAL A 71 -37.90 7.18 -103.51
N ARG A 72 -36.87 7.79 -104.11
CA ARG A 72 -35.69 8.25 -103.39
C ARG A 72 -35.99 9.36 -102.37
N ALA A 73 -36.95 10.24 -102.65
CA ALA A 73 -37.37 11.28 -101.72
C ALA A 73 -38.28 10.77 -100.60
N ASP A 74 -38.99 9.66 -100.80
CA ASP A 74 -39.91 9.04 -99.84
C ASP A 74 -39.22 8.01 -98.93
N GLU A 75 -38.03 7.51 -99.31
CA GLU A 75 -37.20 6.65 -98.47
C GLU A 75 -36.83 7.33 -97.15
N ARG A 76 -36.70 6.56 -96.06
CA ARG A 76 -36.36 7.04 -94.72
C ARG A 76 -35.37 6.09 -94.05
N HIS A 77 -34.22 6.62 -93.63
CA HIS A 77 -33.28 5.89 -92.79
C HIS A 77 -32.66 6.80 -91.72
N ILE A 78 -32.11 6.19 -90.66
CA ILE A 78 -31.40 6.94 -89.62
C ILE A 78 -30.09 7.46 -90.20
N LYS A 79 -29.83 8.75 -90.00
CA LYS A 79 -28.59 9.41 -90.44
C LYS A 79 -27.37 8.67 -89.86
N PRO A 80 -26.39 8.26 -90.67
CA PRO A 80 -25.18 7.65 -90.15
C PRO A 80 -24.41 8.62 -89.23
N GLY A 81 -23.98 8.14 -88.07
CA GLY A 81 -23.24 8.94 -87.09
C GLY A 81 -23.33 8.37 -85.67
N GLU A 82 -22.67 9.04 -84.74
CA GLU A 82 -22.80 8.75 -83.30
C GLU A 82 -23.94 9.58 -82.70
N TYR A 83 -24.70 8.94 -81.80
CA TYR A 83 -25.79 9.59 -81.09
C TYR A 83 -25.54 9.53 -79.60
N ALA A 84 -25.45 10.69 -78.97
CA ALA A 84 -25.25 10.80 -77.53
C ALA A 84 -26.57 10.68 -76.75
N VAL A 85 -26.46 10.23 -75.50
CA VAL A 85 -27.56 10.32 -74.53
C VAL A 85 -27.67 11.76 -74.06
N ASP A 86 -28.86 12.34 -74.15
CA ASP A 86 -29.14 13.70 -73.70
C ASP A 86 -29.28 13.81 -72.17
N ASN A 87 -29.50 15.04 -71.69
CA ASN A 87 -29.66 15.32 -70.25
C ASN A 87 -30.89 14.64 -69.62
N ASN A 88 -31.84 14.19 -70.43
CA ASN A 88 -33.06 13.52 -70.00
C ASN A 88 -32.95 11.99 -70.13
N GLY A 89 -31.78 11.44 -70.49
CA GLY A 89 -31.59 10.00 -70.66
C GLY A 89 -32.19 9.45 -71.95
N LYS A 90 -32.32 10.28 -72.99
CA LYS A 90 -32.86 9.89 -74.29
C LYS A 90 -31.78 9.97 -75.36
N VAL A 91 -31.91 9.14 -76.39
CA VAL A 91 -31.12 9.25 -77.60
C VAL A 91 -32.07 9.63 -78.73
N THR A 92 -31.86 10.80 -79.31
CA THR A 92 -32.69 11.30 -80.43
C THR A 92 -31.93 11.11 -81.73
N MET A 93 -32.51 10.34 -82.65
CA MET A 93 -31.95 10.01 -83.96
C MET A 93 -32.74 10.70 -85.06
N THR A 94 -32.04 11.30 -86.02
CA THR A 94 -32.66 12.04 -87.14
C THR A 94 -32.83 11.16 -88.36
N TYR A 95 -33.98 11.26 -89.02
CA TYR A 95 -34.19 10.61 -90.32
C TYR A 95 -33.63 11.46 -91.45
N VAL A 96 -33.08 10.78 -92.47
CA VAL A 96 -32.72 11.34 -93.77
C VAL A 96 -33.47 10.61 -94.88
N ASP A 97 -33.66 11.28 -96.02
CA ASP A 97 -34.18 10.67 -97.24
C ASP A 97 -33.10 9.90 -98.02
N GLY A 98 -33.46 9.29 -99.15
CA GLY A 98 -32.53 8.59 -100.03
C GLY A 98 -31.54 9.50 -100.78
N ASN A 99 -31.59 10.81 -100.52
CA ASN A 99 -30.60 11.81 -100.92
C ASN A 99 -29.68 12.23 -99.76
N ASN A 100 -29.82 11.59 -98.60
CA ASN A 100 -29.17 11.93 -97.34
C ASN A 100 -29.52 13.35 -96.84
N LYS A 101 -30.71 13.86 -97.18
CA LYS A 101 -31.23 15.13 -96.67
C LYS A 101 -32.08 14.89 -95.44
N ASP A 102 -31.89 15.70 -94.40
CA ASP A 102 -32.67 15.61 -93.16
C ASP A 102 -34.17 15.76 -93.46
N VAL A 103 -34.97 14.88 -92.85
CA VAL A 103 -36.42 14.91 -92.97
C VAL A 103 -36.99 15.75 -91.83
N PRO A 104 -37.61 16.90 -92.11
CA PRO A 104 -38.06 17.81 -91.06
C PRO A 104 -39.07 17.16 -90.12
N ASN A 105 -38.87 17.37 -88.81
CA ASN A 105 -39.76 16.92 -87.73
C ASN A 105 -39.92 15.40 -87.58
N GLU A 106 -39.09 14.59 -88.25
CA GLU A 106 -39.08 13.14 -88.09
C GLU A 106 -37.83 12.70 -87.30
N THR A 107 -38.04 12.11 -86.13
CA THR A 107 -36.99 11.55 -85.28
C THR A 107 -37.40 10.21 -84.68
N ALA A 108 -36.43 9.35 -84.39
CA ALA A 108 -36.62 8.19 -83.52
C ALA A 108 -36.00 8.50 -82.15
N VAL A 109 -36.70 8.18 -81.07
CA VAL A 109 -36.24 8.46 -79.70
C VAL A 109 -36.17 7.17 -78.91
N ILE A 110 -34.97 6.80 -78.47
CA ILE A 110 -34.76 5.73 -77.49
C ILE A 110 -34.82 6.36 -76.11
N THR A 111 -35.63 5.80 -75.21
CA THR A 111 -35.84 6.32 -73.85
C THR A 111 -35.41 5.30 -72.80
N GLY A 112 -35.18 5.76 -71.56
CA GLY A 112 -34.84 4.88 -70.43
C GLY A 112 -33.37 4.46 -70.37
N ILE A 113 -32.48 5.15 -71.11
CA ILE A 113 -31.04 4.89 -71.05
C ILE A 113 -30.47 5.56 -69.80
N ALA A 114 -29.76 4.79 -68.97
CA ALA A 114 -29.03 5.32 -67.83
C ALA A 114 -27.84 6.15 -68.30
N LYS A 115 -27.65 7.34 -67.72
CA LYS A 115 -26.44 8.16 -67.94
C LYS A 115 -25.23 7.51 -67.26
N GLN A 116 -24.03 7.83 -67.74
CA GLN A 116 -22.78 7.38 -67.12
C GLN A 116 -22.65 7.85 -65.67
N ASP A 117 -23.14 9.06 -65.36
CA ASP A 117 -23.17 9.63 -64.00
C ASP A 117 -24.38 9.15 -63.16
N LEU A 118 -25.25 8.32 -63.75
CA LEU A 118 -26.48 7.79 -63.14
C LEU A 118 -27.47 8.85 -62.62
N SER A 119 -27.29 10.13 -63.00
CA SER A 119 -28.10 11.25 -62.47
C SER A 119 -29.58 11.16 -62.83
N ASN A 120 -29.92 10.45 -63.90
CA ASN A 120 -31.29 10.26 -64.39
C ASN A 120 -31.95 8.95 -63.89
N ILE A 121 -31.29 8.17 -63.03
CA ILE A 121 -31.88 6.94 -62.47
C ILE A 121 -33.06 7.30 -61.56
N ASN A 122 -34.18 6.60 -61.74
CA ASN A 122 -35.39 6.76 -60.94
C ASN A 122 -35.23 6.17 -59.51
N ASN A 123 -36.23 6.36 -58.65
CA ASN A 123 -36.18 5.84 -57.28
C ASN A 123 -36.07 4.32 -57.20
N GLY A 124 -36.65 3.58 -58.15
CA GLY A 124 -36.51 2.12 -58.22
C GLY A 124 -35.07 1.68 -58.46
N GLY A 125 -34.41 2.26 -59.46
CA GLY A 125 -32.99 1.99 -59.73
C GLY A 125 -32.08 2.46 -58.60
N LYS A 126 -32.36 3.61 -57.96
CA LYS A 126 -31.64 4.05 -56.75
C LYS A 126 -31.77 3.05 -55.62
N THR A 127 -32.92 2.40 -55.45
CA THR A 127 -33.12 1.35 -54.45
C THR A 127 -32.28 0.12 -54.76
N VAL A 128 -32.25 -0.33 -56.02
CA VAL A 128 -31.39 -1.47 -56.43
C VAL A 128 -29.91 -1.15 -56.15
N ILE A 129 -29.44 0.02 -56.55
CA ILE A 129 -28.05 0.46 -56.28
C ILE A 129 -27.75 0.51 -54.79
N LYS A 130 -28.66 1.05 -53.97
CA LYS A 130 -28.51 1.07 -52.51
C LYS A 130 -28.45 -0.34 -51.93
N ASN A 131 -29.27 -1.27 -52.40
CA ASN A 131 -29.27 -2.64 -51.92
C ASN A 131 -27.96 -3.37 -52.28
N LEU A 132 -27.49 -3.23 -53.52
CA LEU A 132 -26.19 -3.76 -53.93
C LEU A 132 -25.05 -3.20 -53.07
N ALA A 133 -25.06 -1.89 -52.78
CA ALA A 133 -24.07 -1.28 -51.90
C ALA A 133 -24.14 -1.81 -50.45
N LYS A 134 -25.32 -2.21 -49.96
CA LYS A 134 -25.49 -2.82 -48.63
C LYS A 134 -25.01 -4.26 -48.54
N GLU A 135 -25.06 -4.99 -49.65
CA GLU A 135 -24.58 -6.37 -49.77
C GLU A 135 -23.06 -6.43 -50.00
N ALA A 136 -22.48 -5.40 -50.61
CA ALA A 136 -21.05 -5.36 -50.92
C ALA A 136 -20.12 -5.25 -49.69
N ILE A 137 -20.65 -4.88 -48.52
CA ILE A 137 -19.86 -4.75 -47.30
C ILE A 137 -20.22 -5.89 -46.35
N ASP A 138 -19.24 -6.78 -46.17
CA ASP A 138 -19.26 -7.84 -45.17
C ASP A 138 -18.30 -7.47 -44.03
N MET A 139 -18.82 -7.38 -42.81
CA MET A 139 -18.09 -6.96 -41.62
C MET A 139 -18.23 -8.05 -40.56
N GLU A 140 -17.14 -8.74 -40.28
CA GLU A 140 -17.09 -9.80 -39.29
C GLU A 140 -16.69 -9.27 -37.91
N ASN A 141 -17.04 -10.02 -36.86
CA ASN A 141 -16.53 -9.75 -35.52
C ASN A 141 -15.01 -9.99 -35.48
N GLY A 142 -14.30 -9.05 -34.87
CA GLY A 142 -12.90 -9.25 -34.51
C GLY A 142 -12.79 -9.97 -33.16
N LYS A 143 -11.57 -10.36 -32.79
CA LYS A 143 -11.29 -11.10 -31.54
C LYS A 143 -11.77 -10.41 -30.26
N ASN A 144 -11.75 -9.07 -30.25
CA ASN A 144 -12.10 -8.23 -29.09
C ASN A 144 -13.04 -7.08 -29.50
N THR A 145 -13.65 -7.19 -30.67
CA THR A 145 -14.48 -6.14 -31.24
C THR A 145 -15.69 -6.73 -31.91
N THR A 146 -16.87 -6.19 -31.63
CA THR A 146 -18.11 -6.60 -32.27
C THR A 146 -18.40 -5.64 -33.42
N ALA A 147 -18.59 -6.17 -34.62
CA ALA A 147 -19.09 -5.41 -35.74
C ALA A 147 -20.62 -5.48 -35.73
N SER A 148 -21.25 -4.32 -35.84
CA SER A 148 -22.70 -4.19 -35.92
C SER A 148 -23.08 -3.22 -37.03
N HIS A 149 -24.34 -3.25 -37.43
CA HIS A 149 -24.89 -2.25 -38.31
C HIS A 149 -26.32 -1.89 -37.97
N ARG A 150 -26.73 -0.71 -38.43
CA ARG A 150 -28.13 -0.28 -38.44
C ARG A 150 -28.43 0.53 -39.68
N ASP A 151 -29.65 0.43 -40.18
CA ASP A 151 -30.11 1.26 -41.30
C ASP A 151 -30.49 2.66 -40.80
N VAL A 152 -29.84 3.67 -41.35
CA VAL A 152 -30.14 5.08 -41.09
C VAL A 152 -30.43 5.73 -42.43
N ASN A 153 -31.67 6.21 -42.63
CA ASN A 153 -32.10 6.86 -43.89
C ASN A 153 -31.83 6.00 -45.15
N GLY A 154 -31.95 4.67 -45.02
CA GLY A 154 -31.70 3.73 -46.11
C GLY A 154 -30.23 3.47 -46.42
N VAL A 155 -29.31 3.91 -45.56
CA VAL A 155 -27.87 3.61 -45.62
C VAL A 155 -27.50 2.71 -44.46
N LYS A 156 -26.81 1.60 -44.74
CA LYS A 156 -26.26 0.72 -43.69
C LYS A 156 -25.09 1.46 -43.02
N THR A 157 -25.28 1.83 -41.76
CA THR A 157 -24.28 2.52 -40.94
C THR A 157 -23.62 1.48 -40.04
N PHE A 158 -22.31 1.34 -40.14
CA PHE A 158 -21.53 0.36 -39.38
C PHE A 158 -20.97 0.98 -38.11
N LYS A 159 -20.84 0.14 -37.08
CA LYS A 159 -20.24 0.49 -35.80
C LYS A 159 -19.44 -0.70 -35.30
N VAL A 160 -18.21 -0.42 -34.85
CA VAL A 160 -17.33 -1.41 -34.24
C VAL A 160 -17.15 -1.02 -32.79
N ASP A 161 -17.60 -1.88 -31.88
CA ASP A 161 -17.45 -1.67 -30.45
C ASP A 161 -16.37 -2.59 -29.89
N VAL A 162 -15.76 -2.14 -28.80
CA VAL A 162 -15.05 -3.02 -27.86
C VAL A 162 -16.05 -3.38 -26.78
N GLU A 163 -16.53 -4.61 -26.77
CA GLU A 163 -17.52 -5.10 -25.80
C GLU A 163 -17.00 -6.33 -25.06
N GLY A 164 -17.43 -6.48 -23.82
CA GLY A 164 -17.03 -7.59 -22.96
C GLY A 164 -15.57 -7.53 -22.50
N ASP A 165 -15.06 -8.68 -22.05
CA ASP A 165 -13.69 -8.82 -21.60
C ASP A 165 -12.72 -8.89 -22.79
N LEU A 166 -11.63 -8.15 -22.70
CA LEU A 166 -10.55 -8.21 -23.67
C LEU A 166 -9.71 -9.48 -23.46
N THR A 167 -9.97 -10.50 -24.28
CA THR A 167 -9.24 -11.78 -24.22
C THR A 167 -8.03 -11.77 -25.15
N ASP A 168 -6.99 -12.51 -24.79
CA ASP A 168 -5.75 -12.65 -25.56
C ASP A 168 -5.03 -11.34 -25.92
N ILE A 169 -5.23 -10.29 -25.12
CA ILE A 169 -4.39 -9.09 -25.15
C ILE A 169 -3.12 -9.39 -24.37
N THR A 170 -1.99 -9.45 -25.06
CA THR A 170 -0.69 -9.70 -24.42
C THR A 170 -0.03 -8.44 -23.88
N SER A 171 -0.36 -7.26 -24.45
CA SER A 171 0.18 -5.99 -24.00
C SER A 171 -0.48 -4.76 -24.60
N ILE A 172 -0.38 -3.63 -23.90
CA ILE A 172 -0.72 -2.29 -24.38
C ILE A 172 0.55 -1.42 -24.33
N THR A 173 0.88 -0.77 -25.44
CA THR A 173 1.99 0.19 -25.55
C THR A 173 1.65 1.23 -26.62
N ASN A 174 2.11 2.46 -26.43
CA ASN A 174 1.87 3.57 -27.37
C ASN A 174 2.82 3.49 -28.58
N LYS A 175 4.12 3.37 -28.32
CA LYS A 175 5.18 3.22 -29.33
C LYS A 175 6.34 2.41 -28.77
N ALA A 176 7.19 1.90 -29.65
CA ALA A 176 8.41 1.22 -29.24
C ALA A 176 9.29 2.14 -28.38
N GLY A 177 9.71 1.65 -27.21
CA GLY A 177 10.50 2.39 -26.24
C GLY A 177 9.70 3.15 -25.18
N ASP A 178 8.38 3.30 -25.33
CA ASP A 178 7.51 3.80 -24.25
C ASP A 178 7.24 2.69 -23.23
N GLY A 179 6.79 3.08 -22.04
CA GLY A 179 6.28 2.16 -21.04
C GLY A 179 5.23 1.21 -21.63
N LYS A 180 5.37 -0.09 -21.34
CA LYS A 180 4.50 -1.14 -21.87
C LYS A 180 3.84 -1.87 -20.72
N ILE A 181 2.52 -1.93 -20.72
CA ILE A 181 1.77 -2.82 -19.82
C ILE A 181 1.68 -4.18 -20.52
N ALA A 182 2.37 -5.18 -20.01
CA ALA A 182 2.32 -6.55 -20.49
C ALA A 182 1.48 -7.41 -19.54
N PHE A 183 0.51 -8.13 -20.11
CA PHE A 183 -0.33 -9.08 -19.40
C PHE A 183 0.30 -10.46 -19.57
N GLY A 184 0.94 -10.94 -18.51
CA GLY A 184 1.66 -12.21 -18.48
C GLY A 184 0.83 -13.34 -17.88
N GLY A 185 1.39 -14.55 -17.91
CA GLY A 185 0.86 -15.69 -17.15
C GLY A 185 0.89 -15.44 -15.64
N ASN A 186 0.33 -16.36 -14.86
CA ASN A 186 0.28 -16.27 -13.39
C ASN A 186 -0.36 -14.99 -12.85
N GLN A 187 -1.37 -14.43 -13.54
CA GLN A 187 -2.10 -13.24 -13.09
C GLN A 187 -1.17 -12.04 -12.84
N THR A 188 -0.13 -11.90 -13.67
CA THR A 188 0.90 -10.86 -13.53
C THR A 188 0.69 -9.77 -14.57
N VAL A 189 0.70 -8.52 -14.12
CA VAL A 189 0.78 -7.33 -14.97
C VAL A 189 2.16 -6.71 -14.78
N ASN A 190 2.94 -6.66 -15.86
CA ASN A 190 4.25 -6.05 -15.86
C ASN A 190 4.19 -4.68 -16.54
N VAL A 191 4.56 -3.63 -15.81
CA VAL A 191 4.82 -2.32 -16.37
C VAL A 191 6.31 -2.28 -16.73
N ALA A 192 6.62 -2.50 -18.01
CA ALA A 192 7.98 -2.52 -18.52
C ALA A 192 8.53 -1.10 -18.74
N GLY A 193 9.82 -0.91 -18.45
CA GLY A 193 10.58 0.32 -18.62
C GLY A 193 12.03 0.09 -18.17
N ASP A 194 12.75 1.15 -17.80
CA ASP A 194 14.12 1.01 -17.25
C ASP A 194 14.13 0.23 -15.93
N HIS A 195 13.06 0.37 -15.14
CA HIS A 195 12.80 -0.39 -13.93
C HIS A 195 11.42 -1.01 -14.02
N ASN A 196 11.37 -2.31 -14.33
CA ASN A 196 10.11 -3.03 -14.46
C ASN A 196 9.41 -3.14 -13.10
N ILE A 197 8.12 -2.80 -13.05
CA ILE A 197 7.26 -3.04 -11.89
C ILE A 197 6.32 -4.19 -12.24
N ALA A 198 6.26 -5.21 -11.39
CA ALA A 198 5.36 -6.33 -11.55
C ALA A 198 4.28 -6.31 -10.47
N ILE A 199 3.00 -6.39 -10.87
CA ILE A 199 1.87 -6.60 -9.99
C ILE A 199 1.43 -8.04 -10.19
N ASN A 200 1.63 -8.90 -9.18
CA ASN A 200 1.33 -10.31 -9.28
C ASN A 200 0.18 -10.66 -8.34
N ALA A 201 -1.03 -10.77 -8.90
CA ALA A 201 -2.20 -11.10 -8.10
C ALA A 201 -2.20 -12.55 -7.59
N LYS A 202 -1.41 -13.44 -8.20
CA LYS A 202 -1.26 -14.83 -7.74
C LYS A 202 -0.39 -14.92 -6.49
N ALA A 203 0.69 -14.16 -6.44
CA ALA A 203 1.57 -14.07 -5.27
C ALA A 203 1.03 -13.09 -4.21
N GLY A 204 0.23 -12.11 -4.64
CA GLY A 204 -0.27 -11.04 -3.78
C GLY A 204 0.74 -9.91 -3.53
N ASP A 205 1.74 -9.77 -4.40
CA ASP A 205 2.85 -8.83 -4.22
C ASP A 205 2.99 -7.81 -5.37
N ILE A 206 3.72 -6.73 -5.07
CA ILE A 206 4.22 -5.77 -6.05
C ILE A 206 5.74 -5.75 -5.92
N THR A 207 6.44 -6.06 -7.00
CA THR A 207 7.90 -6.17 -7.01
C THR A 207 8.53 -5.21 -8.02
N GLY A 208 9.85 -5.02 -7.93
CA GLY A 208 10.62 -4.13 -8.81
C GLY A 208 10.73 -2.68 -8.32
N LEU A 209 10.13 -2.35 -7.18
CA LEU A 209 10.29 -1.04 -6.54
C LEU A 209 11.76 -0.84 -6.11
N THR A 210 12.33 0.31 -6.45
CA THR A 210 13.76 0.59 -6.22
C THR A 210 14.04 1.39 -4.96
N ASN A 211 13.02 1.94 -4.31
CA ASN A 211 13.15 2.71 -3.07
C ASN A 211 13.34 1.79 -1.86
N VAL A 212 14.54 1.24 -1.72
CA VAL A 212 14.88 0.29 -0.63
C VAL A 212 15.58 0.95 0.57
N THR A 213 15.92 2.24 0.49
CA THR A 213 16.61 3.00 1.56
C THR A 213 15.80 4.22 2.03
N LEU A 214 16.22 4.83 3.15
CA LEU A 214 15.59 6.04 3.72
C LEU A 214 16.39 7.33 3.49
N ASP A 215 17.53 7.27 2.79
CA ASP A 215 18.50 8.34 2.64
C ASP A 215 18.40 9.11 1.31
N ALA A 216 17.48 8.70 0.42
CA ALA A 216 17.23 9.40 -0.83
C ALA A 216 16.86 10.89 -0.57
N PRO A 217 17.43 11.86 -1.31
CA PRO A 217 17.16 13.30 -1.08
C PRO A 217 15.68 13.69 -1.16
N ASP A 218 14.89 12.90 -1.89
CA ASP A 218 13.46 13.05 -2.12
C ASP A 218 12.58 12.10 -1.26
N PHE A 219 13.18 11.41 -0.29
CA PHE A 219 12.46 10.55 0.66
C PHE A 219 11.35 11.33 1.37
N ALA A 220 10.17 10.71 1.49
CA ALA A 220 8.95 11.30 2.05
C ALA A 220 8.47 12.62 1.39
N LYS A 221 8.97 12.98 0.20
CA LYS A 221 8.53 14.17 -0.56
C LYS A 221 7.70 13.84 -1.80
N LYS A 222 7.81 12.62 -2.32
CA LYS A 222 7.17 12.17 -3.58
C LYS A 222 5.93 11.28 -3.43
N GLY A 223 5.58 10.88 -2.21
CA GLY A 223 4.42 9.99 -1.97
C GLY A 223 4.56 8.58 -2.59
N ARG A 224 5.80 8.04 -2.65
CA ARG A 224 6.07 6.68 -3.16
C ARG A 224 5.49 5.62 -2.21
N ALA A 225 5.11 4.45 -2.77
CA ALA A 225 4.84 3.25 -1.96
C ALA A 225 6.10 2.85 -1.18
N ALA A 226 5.96 2.42 0.07
CA ALA A 226 7.08 1.93 0.87
C ALA A 226 7.42 0.48 0.49
N THR A 227 8.71 0.13 0.52
CA THR A 227 9.19 -1.24 0.35
C THR A 227 9.33 -1.96 1.70
N GLU A 228 9.37 -3.29 1.69
CA GLU A 228 9.64 -4.08 2.90
C GLU A 228 11.03 -3.75 3.47
N GLU A 229 12.02 -3.44 2.62
CA GLU A 229 13.35 -3.02 3.04
C GLU A 229 13.28 -1.71 3.84
N GLN A 230 12.54 -0.71 3.36
CA GLN A 230 12.33 0.54 4.08
C GLN A 230 11.60 0.31 5.41
N LEU A 231 10.56 -0.52 5.42
CA LEU A 231 9.81 -0.85 6.64
C LEU A 231 10.69 -1.60 7.64
N ASN A 232 11.54 -2.51 7.18
CA ASN A 232 12.49 -3.24 8.02
C ASN A 232 13.54 -2.30 8.62
N ILE A 233 14.07 -1.33 7.86
CA ILE A 233 14.98 -0.31 8.39
C ILE A 233 14.28 0.49 9.50
N VAL A 234 13.03 0.92 9.28
CA VAL A 234 12.24 1.63 10.30
C VAL A 234 12.02 0.75 11.54
N ASN A 235 11.63 -0.51 11.36
CA ASN A 235 11.43 -1.48 12.44
C ASN A 235 12.72 -1.65 13.28
N ASN A 236 13.87 -1.69 12.62
CA ASN A 236 15.16 -1.84 13.29
C ASN A 236 15.71 -0.55 13.92
N LYS A 237 15.28 0.64 13.46
CA LYS A 237 15.71 1.93 14.02
C LYS A 237 15.33 2.11 15.49
N PHE A 238 14.35 1.34 15.96
CA PHE A 238 13.90 1.32 17.36
C PHE A 238 14.48 0.18 18.20
N ASN A 239 15.39 -0.64 17.66
CA ASN A 239 16.12 -1.69 18.41
C ASN A 239 17.22 -1.12 19.34
N ASN A 240 16.96 0.04 19.97
CA ASN A 240 17.89 0.62 20.92
C ASN A 240 17.87 -0.18 22.22
N THR A 241 19.01 -0.16 22.92
CA THR A 241 19.18 -0.78 24.22
C THR A 241 19.48 0.26 25.29
N VAL A 242 19.03 0.03 26.52
CA VAL A 242 19.30 0.85 27.69
C VAL A 242 19.94 0.01 28.80
N GLY A 243 20.96 0.54 29.46
CA GLY A 243 21.59 -0.05 30.64
C GLY A 243 21.86 1.03 31.67
N LEU A 244 21.91 0.63 32.95
CA LEU A 244 22.20 1.51 34.08
C LEU A 244 23.60 1.20 34.61
N THR A 245 24.35 2.23 34.99
CA THR A 245 25.67 2.09 35.62
C THR A 245 25.59 2.46 37.10
N GLY A 246 26.44 1.84 37.92
CA GLY A 246 26.61 2.18 39.33
C GLY A 246 28.02 2.68 39.63
N ASN A 247 28.29 2.97 40.91
CA ASN A 247 29.65 3.27 41.39
C ASN A 247 30.63 2.11 41.11
N THR A 248 30.11 0.88 41.06
CA THR A 248 30.80 -0.31 40.56
C THR A 248 29.84 -1.12 39.67
N GLY A 249 30.31 -1.55 38.49
CA GLY A 249 29.54 -2.40 37.56
C GLY A 249 28.47 -1.69 36.74
N ALA A 250 27.80 -2.47 35.88
CA ALA A 250 26.71 -2.04 35.01
C ALA A 250 25.67 -3.17 34.88
N THR A 251 24.41 -2.81 34.63
CA THR A 251 23.38 -3.80 34.28
C THR A 251 23.62 -4.31 32.85
N GLU A 252 23.08 -5.49 32.55
CA GLU A 252 22.96 -5.93 31.15
C GLU A 252 22.07 -4.96 30.37
N LEU A 253 22.41 -4.76 29.08
CA LEU A 253 21.63 -3.94 28.17
C LEU A 253 20.24 -4.56 27.93
N GLN A 254 19.18 -3.80 28.19
CA GLN A 254 17.80 -4.20 27.93
C GLN A 254 17.28 -3.53 26.66
N LYS A 255 16.57 -4.27 25.79
CA LYS A 255 15.96 -3.73 24.57
C LYS A 255 14.72 -2.88 24.89
N LEU A 256 14.61 -1.69 24.31
CA LEU A 256 13.43 -0.82 24.49
C LEU A 256 12.12 -1.47 24.00
N ASN A 257 12.18 -2.30 22.96
CA ASN A 257 11.02 -2.97 22.36
C ASN A 257 10.73 -4.36 22.95
N LYS A 258 10.89 -4.54 24.27
CA LYS A 258 10.61 -5.80 24.94
C LYS A 258 9.10 -6.04 25.06
N GLN A 259 8.63 -7.21 24.62
CA GLN A 259 7.24 -7.63 24.82
C GLN A 259 6.90 -7.65 26.32
N GLY A 260 5.80 -7.02 26.73
CA GLY A 260 5.43 -6.84 28.14
C GLY A 260 6.05 -5.61 28.82
N GLY A 261 6.80 -4.79 28.07
CA GLY A 261 7.41 -3.56 28.58
C GLY A 261 8.80 -3.77 29.21
N LEU A 262 9.47 -2.66 29.47
CA LEU A 262 10.73 -2.64 30.19
C LEU A 262 10.48 -2.49 31.69
N SER A 263 11.15 -3.31 32.50
CA SER A 263 11.12 -3.23 33.96
C SER A 263 12.54 -3.35 34.51
N PHE A 264 12.93 -2.39 35.35
CA PHE A 264 14.16 -2.43 36.14
C PHE A 264 13.80 -2.54 37.61
N GLY A 265 14.29 -3.58 38.28
CA GLY A 265 14.18 -3.68 39.73
C GLY A 265 15.17 -2.73 40.39
N VAL A 266 14.71 -1.78 41.20
CA VAL A 266 15.56 -1.03 42.12
C VAL A 266 15.58 -1.81 43.43
N VAL A 267 16.72 -2.43 43.77
CA VAL A 267 16.86 -3.25 44.98
C VAL A 267 17.91 -2.68 45.91
N GLY A 268 17.62 -2.66 47.21
CA GLY A 268 18.65 -2.46 48.21
C GLY A 268 19.56 -3.67 48.31
N ALA A 269 20.84 -3.46 48.61
CA ALA A 269 21.78 -4.54 48.87
C ALA A 269 21.25 -5.52 49.95
N ASN A 270 21.69 -6.78 49.88
CA ASN A 270 21.27 -7.86 50.78
C ASN A 270 19.73 -8.01 50.87
N ASN A 271 19.03 -7.98 49.74
CA ASN A 271 17.56 -8.04 49.68
C ASN A 271 16.86 -6.98 50.55
N GLY A 272 17.39 -5.76 50.53
CA GLY A 272 16.80 -4.63 51.24
C GLY A 272 17.04 -4.61 52.74
N GLU A 273 18.13 -5.25 53.21
CA GLU A 273 18.49 -5.28 54.63
C GLU A 273 18.63 -3.87 55.21
N TYR A 274 19.17 -2.91 54.44
CA TYR A 274 19.41 -1.53 54.89
C TYR A 274 18.58 -0.48 54.15
N ILE A 275 18.36 -0.68 52.85
CA ILE A 275 17.54 0.18 52.01
C ILE A 275 16.37 -0.63 51.48
N LYS A 276 15.15 -0.30 51.92
CA LYS A 276 13.93 -0.88 51.40
C LYS A 276 13.44 -0.05 50.23
N THR A 277 13.15 -0.72 49.12
CA THR A 277 12.56 -0.09 47.94
C THR A 277 11.11 -0.56 47.78
N THR A 278 10.21 0.37 47.44
CA THR A 278 8.79 0.07 47.19
C THR A 278 8.36 0.78 45.92
N ALA A 279 7.79 0.04 44.97
CA ALA A 279 7.26 0.58 43.73
C ALA A 279 5.72 0.60 43.78
N ALA A 280 5.11 1.73 43.46
CA ALA A 280 3.67 1.87 43.36
C ALA A 280 3.31 2.92 42.31
N GLY A 281 2.44 2.57 41.36
CA GLY A 281 2.12 3.44 40.23
C GLY A 281 3.37 3.76 39.40
N SER A 282 3.68 5.04 39.25
CA SER A 282 4.86 5.54 38.52
C SER A 282 6.08 5.81 39.41
N ASP A 283 5.95 5.64 40.72
CA ASP A 283 6.99 6.01 41.69
C ASP A 283 7.73 4.79 42.23
N VAL A 284 9.03 4.99 42.48
CA VAL A 284 9.88 4.08 43.26
C VAL A 284 10.41 4.85 44.45
N VAL A 285 10.01 4.43 45.65
CA VAL A 285 10.48 5.01 46.91
C VAL A 285 11.64 4.16 47.43
N ALA A 286 12.76 4.80 47.73
CA ALA A 286 13.88 4.20 48.46
C ALA A 286 13.94 4.82 49.86
N ASP A 287 13.83 3.99 50.90
CA ASP A 287 13.85 4.41 52.30
C ASP A 287 14.74 3.47 53.11
N LEU A 288 15.15 3.89 54.31
CA LEU A 288 15.81 3.01 55.27
C LEU A 288 14.85 1.90 55.70
N SER A 289 15.36 0.68 55.76
CA SER A 289 14.62 -0.47 56.30
C SER A 289 14.33 -0.29 57.80
N ASP A 290 13.36 -1.03 58.32
CA ASP A 290 13.09 -1.04 59.76
C ASP A 290 14.30 -1.55 60.56
N SER A 291 15.06 -2.50 60.01
CA SER A 291 16.30 -3.00 60.60
C SER A 291 17.36 -1.89 60.70
N ALA A 292 17.56 -1.11 59.64
CA ALA A 292 18.46 0.04 59.65
C ALA A 292 17.99 1.12 60.61
N LYS A 293 16.69 1.44 60.58
CA LYS A 293 16.07 2.40 61.50
C LYS A 293 16.23 1.97 62.96
N ASN A 294 16.05 0.69 63.28
CA ASN A 294 16.21 0.16 64.64
C ASN A 294 17.68 0.15 65.09
N LYS A 295 18.63 -0.18 64.20
CA LYS A 295 20.06 -0.09 64.49
C LYS A 295 20.50 1.36 64.71
N LEU A 296 19.94 2.32 63.98
CA LEU A 296 20.22 3.76 64.14
C LEU A 296 19.51 4.36 65.36
N ASN A 297 18.29 3.92 65.67
CA ASN A 297 17.48 4.40 66.79
C ASN A 297 17.69 3.58 68.08
N SER A 298 18.80 2.85 68.21
CA SER A 298 19.07 2.09 69.44
C SER A 298 19.21 3.06 70.62
N THR A 299 18.37 2.92 71.63
CA THR A 299 18.47 3.70 72.86
C THR A 299 19.57 3.10 73.74
N VAL A 300 20.58 3.90 74.07
CA VAL A 300 21.60 3.50 75.03
C VAL A 300 21.08 3.79 76.44
N GLU A 301 20.94 2.76 77.25
CA GLU A 301 20.57 2.90 78.66
C GLU A 301 21.82 2.81 79.54
N VAL A 302 22.02 3.82 80.39
CA VAL A 302 23.13 3.84 81.37
C VAL A 302 22.54 3.97 82.77
N GLN A 303 22.67 2.92 83.58
CA GLN A 303 22.16 2.86 84.95
C GLN A 303 23.30 2.87 85.97
N GLY A 304 23.14 3.64 87.05
CA GLY A 304 24.05 3.64 88.20
C GLY A 304 23.61 2.62 89.25
N LYS A 305 24.54 1.83 89.79
CA LYS A 305 24.31 0.90 90.91
C LYS A 305 25.12 1.35 92.14
N ASN A 306 24.64 1.06 93.34
CA ASN A 306 25.33 1.35 94.62
C ASN A 306 25.73 2.84 94.77
N ALA A 307 24.75 3.74 94.73
CA ALA A 307 24.91 5.20 94.87
C ALA A 307 25.68 5.92 93.73
N ALA A 308 25.99 5.23 92.63
CA ALA A 308 26.53 5.88 91.43
C ALA A 308 25.48 6.79 90.78
N LYS A 309 25.78 8.07 90.62
CA LYS A 309 24.93 9.06 89.95
C LYS A 309 25.26 9.09 88.46
N VAL A 310 24.27 8.88 87.60
CA VAL A 310 24.40 9.04 86.15
C VAL A 310 23.86 10.42 85.75
N THR A 311 24.64 11.19 84.99
CA THR A 311 24.19 12.42 84.32
C THR A 311 24.39 12.28 82.83
N SER A 312 23.50 12.89 82.03
CA SER A 312 23.61 12.91 80.56
C SER A 312 23.69 14.34 80.06
N THR A 313 24.51 14.58 79.04
CA THR A 313 24.59 15.86 78.33
C THR A 313 24.53 15.63 76.83
N VAL A 314 23.65 16.34 76.13
CA VAL A 314 23.55 16.29 74.67
C VAL A 314 24.43 17.38 74.07
N VAL A 315 25.28 16.98 73.12
CA VAL A 315 26.12 17.88 72.34
C VAL A 315 25.65 17.83 70.89
N ASN A 316 25.42 19.00 70.28
CA ASN A 316 25.09 19.08 68.86
C ASN A 316 26.40 19.18 68.06
N ASN A 317 26.56 18.29 67.09
CA ASN A 317 27.67 18.33 66.14
C ASN A 317 27.39 19.35 65.03
N ALA A 318 28.44 19.76 64.32
CA ALA A 318 28.34 20.78 63.26
C ALA A 318 27.53 20.33 62.01
N ASP A 319 27.37 19.02 61.82
CA ASP A 319 26.55 18.42 60.75
C ASP A 319 25.05 18.32 61.11
N GLY A 320 24.65 18.83 62.28
CA GLY A 320 23.29 18.76 62.79
C GLY A 320 22.94 17.48 63.53
N SER A 321 23.86 16.50 63.63
CA SER A 321 23.67 15.30 64.46
C SER A 321 23.87 15.60 65.94
N THR A 322 23.31 14.77 66.84
CA THR A 322 23.44 14.94 68.29
C THR A 322 24.19 13.78 68.92
N LYS A 323 25.09 14.06 69.87
CA LYS A 323 25.82 13.07 70.67
C LYS A 323 25.43 13.21 72.13
N THR A 324 24.85 12.17 72.72
CA THR A 324 24.60 12.10 74.16
C THR A 324 25.81 11.49 74.88
N ILE A 325 26.36 12.22 75.83
CA ILE A 325 27.45 11.77 76.71
C ILE A 325 26.84 11.42 78.06
N TYR A 326 27.09 10.19 78.53
CA TYR A 326 26.70 9.74 79.87
C TYR A 326 27.92 9.71 80.79
N THR A 327 27.83 10.39 81.93
CA THR A 327 28.88 10.43 82.95
C THR A 327 28.38 9.71 84.21
N VAL A 328 29.18 8.78 84.73
CA VAL A 328 28.86 8.03 85.96
C VAL A 328 29.80 8.46 87.08
N ASP A 329 29.24 8.95 88.17
CA ASP A 329 29.97 9.44 89.35
C ASP A 329 29.70 8.52 90.56
N VAL A 330 30.75 8.01 91.21
CA VAL A 330 30.66 7.09 92.37
C VAL A 330 31.22 7.76 93.64
N ASN A 331 30.35 8.04 94.61
CA ASN A 331 30.74 8.67 95.88
C ASN A 331 31.48 7.68 96.81
N ASN A 332 32.62 8.09 97.38
CA ASN A 332 33.43 7.29 98.31
C ASN A 332 32.88 7.38 99.77
N VAL A 333 32.58 6.27 100.45
CA VAL A 333 31.92 6.26 101.79
C VAL A 333 32.90 5.91 102.93
N LYS A 334 32.83 6.62 104.08
CA LYS A 334 33.73 6.51 105.27
C LYS A 334 33.09 5.66 106.41
N PRO A 335 33.80 4.72 107.09
CA PRO A 335 33.23 3.85 108.14
C PRO A 335 33.26 4.44 109.58
N THR A 336 32.35 4.01 110.49
CA THR A 336 32.05 4.61 111.82
C THR A 336 31.74 3.64 113.00
N ALA A 337 32.72 2.96 113.65
CA ALA A 337 32.46 2.28 114.95
C ALA A 337 33.71 2.17 115.89
N ALA A 338 33.53 2.24 117.23
CA ALA A 338 34.56 2.11 118.30
C ALA A 338 34.04 1.26 119.52
N SER A 339 34.95 0.68 120.35
CA SER A 339 34.77 -0.48 121.30
C SER A 339 34.40 -0.17 122.79
N THR A 340 33.89 -1.15 123.57
CA THR A 340 33.46 -1.07 125.00
C THR A 340 33.86 -2.30 125.85
N GLU A 341 34.65 -2.14 126.95
CA GLU A 341 35.05 -3.23 127.90
C GLU A 341 34.77 -2.84 129.39
N LYS A 342 34.52 -3.81 130.30
CA LYS A 342 34.09 -3.61 131.72
C LYS A 342 34.92 -4.43 132.75
N VAL A 343 35.22 -3.89 133.95
CA VAL A 343 35.96 -4.55 135.09
C VAL A 343 35.16 -4.48 136.41
N GLN A 344 35.06 -5.56 137.20
CA GLN A 344 34.32 -5.62 138.48
C GLN A 344 35.02 -6.53 139.53
N ALA A 345 35.01 -6.15 140.82
CA ALA A 345 35.49 -6.99 141.93
C ALA A 345 34.57 -8.19 142.22
N LYS A 346 35.14 -9.32 142.63
CA LYS A 346 34.41 -10.53 143.04
C LYS A 346 33.99 -10.45 144.52
N ALA A 347 32.71 -10.69 144.80
CA ALA A 347 32.16 -10.73 146.16
C ALA A 347 32.64 -11.95 146.96
N ASP A 348 32.70 -11.81 148.29
CA ASP A 348 33.09 -12.88 149.21
C ASP A 348 32.12 -14.07 149.18
N VAL A 349 32.66 -15.29 149.31
CA VAL A 349 31.88 -16.52 149.32
C VAL A 349 31.36 -16.80 150.74
N ALA A 350 30.05 -16.95 150.89
CA ALA A 350 29.43 -17.27 152.17
C ALA A 350 29.83 -18.68 152.66
N GLY A 351 30.28 -18.81 153.91
CA GLY A 351 30.75 -20.07 154.50
C GLY A 351 32.26 -20.34 154.33
N SER A 352 32.95 -19.55 153.51
CA SER A 352 34.42 -19.59 153.41
C SER A 352 35.07 -18.70 154.47
N SER A 353 36.13 -19.20 155.10
CA SER A 353 37.00 -18.38 155.94
C SER A 353 37.88 -17.42 155.10
N ASP A 354 38.11 -17.72 153.82
CA ASP A 354 38.80 -16.80 152.90
C ASP A 354 37.89 -15.62 152.51
N LYS A 355 38.37 -14.41 152.76
CA LYS A 355 37.74 -13.14 152.38
C LYS A 355 38.62 -12.38 151.39
N ASN A 356 38.03 -11.85 150.33
CA ASN A 356 38.70 -11.08 149.28
C ASN A 356 39.07 -9.70 149.81
N ILE A 357 40.36 -9.41 149.81
CA ILE A 357 40.92 -8.16 150.34
C ILE A 357 41.02 -7.05 149.28
N ALA A 358 40.78 -7.35 148.00
CA ALA A 358 40.86 -6.38 146.90
C ALA A 358 39.50 -5.69 146.66
N LYS A 359 39.50 -4.36 146.72
CA LYS A 359 38.34 -3.50 146.45
C LYS A 359 38.55 -2.80 145.11
N VAL A 360 37.56 -2.88 144.22
CA VAL A 360 37.53 -2.18 142.92
C VAL A 360 36.41 -1.17 142.97
N SER A 361 36.73 0.09 142.66
CA SER A 361 35.78 1.19 142.58
C SER A 361 36.03 1.97 141.29
N PRO A 362 35.00 2.53 140.64
CA PRO A 362 35.22 3.51 139.59
C PRO A 362 35.94 4.71 140.20
N LYS A 363 36.77 5.40 139.42
CA LYS A 363 37.40 6.64 139.88
C LYS A 363 36.32 7.63 140.31
N ALA A 364 36.57 8.41 141.37
CA ALA A 364 35.56 9.30 141.96
C ALA A 364 34.88 10.20 140.90
N GLY A 365 33.56 10.06 140.74
CA GLY A 365 32.76 10.76 139.73
C GLY A 365 32.26 9.89 138.58
N GLU A 366 32.78 8.67 138.42
CA GLU A 366 32.36 7.71 137.40
C GLU A 366 31.42 6.63 137.96
N ASN A 367 30.58 6.05 137.09
CA ASN A 367 29.73 4.92 137.41
C ASN A 367 30.24 3.63 136.74
N PHE A 368 29.97 2.47 137.34
CA PHE A 368 30.26 1.19 136.71
C PHE A 368 29.50 1.05 135.37
N GLY A 369 30.24 0.90 134.26
CA GLY A 369 29.70 0.53 132.94
C GLY A 369 29.61 1.61 131.88
N ASP A 370 30.05 2.85 132.16
CA ASP A 370 30.05 3.95 131.19
C ASP A 370 31.13 3.81 130.10
N ALA A 371 30.86 4.34 128.91
CA ALA A 371 31.77 4.29 127.76
C ALA A 371 33.05 5.10 128.04
N GLY A 372 34.19 4.42 128.13
CA GLY A 372 35.50 5.02 128.40
C GLY A 372 35.89 5.15 129.89
N ALA A 373 35.11 4.58 130.82
CA ALA A 373 35.37 4.66 132.27
C ALA A 373 36.67 3.94 132.72
N THR A 374 37.29 4.44 133.79
CA THR A 374 38.52 3.90 134.40
C THR A 374 38.31 3.50 135.87
N TYR A 375 38.88 2.35 136.25
CA TYR A 375 38.67 1.73 137.57
C TYR A 375 39.95 1.74 138.41
N GLU A 376 39.83 2.04 139.70
CA GLU A 376 40.91 1.99 140.69
C GLU A 376 40.77 0.72 141.55
N VAL A 377 41.88 -0.01 141.76
CA VAL A 377 41.92 -1.26 142.53
C VAL A 377 42.89 -1.10 143.70
N ASN A 378 42.44 -1.38 144.93
CA ASN A 378 43.30 -1.30 146.12
C ASN A 378 43.09 -2.47 147.11
N VAL A 379 44.09 -2.68 147.98
CA VAL A 379 44.08 -3.63 149.10
C VAL A 379 44.54 -2.88 150.36
N SER A 380 43.77 -2.94 151.45
CA SER A 380 44.07 -2.22 152.70
C SER A 380 45.08 -2.98 153.56
N ARG A 381 46.12 -2.27 154.05
CA ARG A 381 47.09 -2.85 155.00
C ARG A 381 46.45 -3.33 156.31
N ASN A 382 45.36 -2.70 156.74
CA ASN A 382 44.68 -3.12 157.98
C ASN A 382 43.95 -4.45 157.77
N ASP A 383 43.31 -4.62 156.61
CA ASP A 383 42.58 -5.84 156.24
C ASP A 383 43.57 -7.03 156.17
N VAL A 384 44.81 -6.80 155.69
CA VAL A 384 45.90 -7.81 155.73
C VAL A 384 46.40 -8.07 157.16
N LYS A 385 46.46 -7.04 158.00
CA LYS A 385 46.99 -7.14 159.37
C LYS A 385 46.07 -7.93 160.29
N ASP A 386 44.75 -7.77 160.14
CA ASP A 386 43.78 -8.53 160.91
C ASP A 386 43.75 -10.00 160.46
N ALA A 387 43.85 -10.26 159.14
CA ALA A 387 44.02 -11.62 158.61
C ALA A 387 45.27 -12.33 159.16
N ALA A 388 46.38 -11.61 159.35
CA ALA A 388 47.61 -12.17 159.90
C ALA A 388 47.57 -12.43 161.42
N ARG A 389 46.68 -11.77 162.18
CA ARG A 389 46.59 -11.90 163.65
C ARG A 389 45.85 -13.17 164.09
N GLU A 390 45.04 -13.76 163.20
CA GLU A 390 44.30 -15.02 163.42
C GLU A 390 45.20 -16.28 163.30
N ALA A 391 46.42 -16.16 162.77
CA ALA A 391 47.24 -17.31 162.37
C ALA A 391 48.25 -17.83 163.43
N VAL A 392 48.35 -17.26 164.64
CA VAL A 392 49.36 -17.67 165.64
C VAL A 392 48.72 -18.36 166.86
N THR A 393 48.95 -19.68 167.00
CA THR A 393 48.58 -20.46 168.21
C THR A 393 49.82 -21.23 168.71
N VAL A 394 50.24 -21.01 169.96
CA VAL A 394 51.43 -21.64 170.60
C VAL A 394 50.99 -22.85 171.43
N ASN A 395 51.59 -24.02 171.24
CA ASN A 395 51.25 -25.25 171.98
C ASN A 395 52.49 -25.92 172.63
N THR A 396 52.39 -26.33 173.89
CA THR A 396 53.50 -26.43 174.88
C THR A 396 53.79 -27.84 175.45
N THR A 397 53.86 -28.90 174.64
CA THR A 397 53.89 -30.29 175.17
C THR A 397 54.96 -31.27 174.66
N ASN A 398 56.18 -30.86 174.26
CA ASN A 398 57.26 -31.85 174.04
C ASN A 398 58.69 -31.34 174.38
N ILE A 399 59.44 -32.16 175.13
CA ILE A 399 60.58 -31.80 176.02
C ILE A 399 61.96 -32.32 175.53
N THR A 400 62.23 -32.33 174.23
CA THR A 400 63.60 -32.51 173.71
C THR A 400 63.82 -31.59 172.52
N ASN A 401 64.67 -30.56 172.73
CA ASN A 401 65.00 -29.41 171.87
C ASN A 401 64.08 -28.18 172.01
N ASN A 402 64.56 -27.22 172.82
CA ASN A 402 64.10 -25.84 172.95
C ASN A 402 64.71 -24.99 171.82
N PRO A 403 64.17 -23.84 171.38
CA PRO A 403 62.92 -23.17 171.76
C PRO A 403 62.05 -22.79 170.53
N ILE A 404 60.87 -22.21 170.80
CA ILE A 404 60.06 -21.35 169.91
C ILE A 404 60.68 -21.07 168.52
N THR A 405 60.07 -21.63 167.47
CA THR A 405 60.23 -21.15 166.09
C THR A 405 58.95 -20.47 165.67
N VAL A 406 59.09 -19.18 165.35
CA VAL A 406 58.05 -18.23 164.93
C VAL A 406 57.33 -18.71 163.67
#